data_AF-R9L0U6-F1
#
_entry.id   AF-R9L0U6-F1
#
_cell.length_a   1.000
_cell.length_b   1.000
_cell.length_c   1.000
_cell.angle_alpha   90.00
_cell.angle_beta   90.00
_cell.angle_gamma   90.00
#
_symmetry.space_group_name_H-M   'P 1'
#
loop_
_entity.id
_entity.type
_entity.pdbx_description
1 polymer ?
#
loop_
_entity_poly.entity_id
_entity_poly.type
_entity_poly.pdbx_seq_one_letter_code
_entity_poly.pdbx_strand_id
1 'polypeptide(L)'
;MSDTLTLSSDTYQNLGWRGTLEARIESAQLYKNYDAAKKKIADLFPAEDAVKDGPVLVCEVFLDNSGAVSQEQSGAFKADFMFLGPDRIPVTFFALSEKGNATSRSDDASMEFELPDKGSTTITVGFSVPQTWLDGSVDINNRDYIAFGGTKEQYHMSYAGEVPDNDFIWLTTEVFKETK
;
A
#
# COMPACT_ATOMS: atom_id res chain seq x y z
N MET A 1 -16.06 9.11 -0.72
CA MET A 1 -16.37 7.67 -0.88
C MET A 1 -15.23 7.07 -1.67
N SER A 2 -14.63 5.99 -1.17
CA SER A 2 -13.55 5.27 -1.86
C SER A 2 -14.18 4.41 -2.97
N ASP A 3 -13.81 4.66 -4.21
CA ASP A 3 -14.29 3.88 -5.35
C ASP A 3 -13.56 2.53 -5.38
N THR A 4 -14.31 1.43 -5.42
CA THR A 4 -13.74 0.09 -5.59
C THR A 4 -13.16 -0.05 -6.98
N LEU A 5 -11.89 -0.46 -7.06
CA LEU A 5 -11.21 -0.69 -8.33
C LEU A 5 -11.07 -2.19 -8.61
N THR A 6 -11.53 -2.62 -9.78
CA THR A 6 -11.39 -4.00 -10.26
C THR A 6 -10.04 -4.20 -10.96
N LEU A 7 -9.26 -5.17 -10.47
CA LEU A 7 -7.90 -5.47 -10.88
C LEU A 7 -7.86 -6.79 -11.64
N SER A 8 -8.09 -6.73 -12.95
CA SER A 8 -8.06 -7.92 -13.82
C SER A 8 -6.76 -8.04 -14.59
N SER A 9 -6.18 -9.25 -14.63
CA SER A 9 -5.03 -9.57 -15.50
C SER A 9 -5.34 -9.45 -17.00
N ASP A 10 -6.62 -9.33 -17.39
CA ASP A 10 -7.01 -9.05 -18.77
C ASP A 10 -6.76 -7.57 -19.14
N THR A 11 -6.70 -6.71 -18.13
CA THR A 11 -6.50 -5.25 -18.27
C THR A 11 -5.04 -4.86 -18.01
N TYR A 12 -4.36 -5.56 -17.09
CA TYR A 12 -3.00 -5.25 -16.67
C TYR A 12 -2.06 -6.43 -16.95
N GLN A 13 -0.98 -6.20 -17.70
CA GLN A 13 -0.15 -7.26 -18.27
C GLN A 13 0.95 -7.80 -17.33
N ASN A 14 1.30 -7.06 -16.28
CA ASN A 14 2.42 -7.37 -15.37
C ASN A 14 2.01 -7.61 -13.92
N LEU A 15 0.74 -7.96 -13.69
CA LEU A 15 0.30 -8.41 -12.38
C LEU A 15 0.98 -9.73 -12.01
N GLY A 16 1.40 -9.86 -10.74
CA GLY A 16 1.96 -11.09 -10.19
C GLY A 16 0.95 -12.22 -10.03
N TRP A 17 -0.26 -12.07 -10.57
CA TRP A 17 -1.37 -13.01 -10.52
C TRP A 17 -2.13 -13.03 -11.86
N ARG A 18 -3.00 -14.02 -12.05
CA ARG A 18 -4.03 -14.04 -13.11
C ARG A 18 -5.40 -13.89 -12.48
N GLY A 19 -6.41 -13.48 -13.25
CA GLY A 19 -7.78 -13.32 -12.76
C GLY A 19 -8.02 -11.95 -12.13
N THR A 20 -8.98 -11.88 -11.22
CA THR A 20 -9.52 -10.60 -10.70
C THR A 20 -9.34 -10.47 -9.20
N LEU A 21 -8.66 -9.41 -8.76
CA LEU A 21 -8.73 -8.89 -7.40
C LEU A 21 -9.54 -7.60 -7.42
N GLU A 22 -10.30 -7.30 -6.38
CA GLU A 22 -10.82 -5.95 -6.16
C GLU A 22 -10.01 -5.29 -5.06
N ALA A 23 -9.69 -4.01 -5.22
CA ALA A 23 -8.98 -3.24 -4.21
C ALA A 23 -9.69 -1.93 -3.96
N ARG A 24 -9.72 -1.51 -2.69
CA ARG A 24 -10.19 -0.18 -2.28
C ARG A 24 -9.46 0.27 -1.02
N ILE A 25 -9.27 1.58 -0.88
CA ILE A 25 -8.76 2.14 0.36
C ILE A 25 -9.94 2.33 1.31
N GLU A 26 -9.95 1.67 2.45
CA GLU A 26 -11.00 1.80 3.46
C GLU A 26 -10.76 3.00 4.37
N SER A 27 -9.50 3.30 4.67
CA SER A 27 -9.13 4.50 5.43
C SER A 27 -7.71 4.96 5.10
N ALA A 28 -7.45 6.26 5.27
CA ALA A 28 -6.13 6.86 5.22
C ALA A 28 -5.99 7.88 6.35
N GLN A 29 -5.07 7.64 7.28
CA GLN A 29 -4.92 8.42 8.52
C GLN A 29 -3.47 8.86 8.71
N LEU A 30 -3.31 10.15 9.00
CA LEU A 30 -2.00 10.73 9.31
C LEU A 30 -1.72 10.72 10.81
N TYR A 31 -0.64 10.06 11.20
CA TYR A 31 -0.13 9.99 12.56
C TYR A 31 1.10 10.87 12.75
N LYS A 32 1.30 11.36 13.97
CA LYS A 32 2.47 12.17 14.31
C LYS A 32 3.80 11.42 14.20
N ASN A 33 3.80 10.10 14.42
CA ASN A 33 4.95 9.22 14.32
C ASN A 33 4.56 7.73 14.38
N TYR A 34 5.53 6.85 14.18
CA TYR A 34 5.34 5.39 14.23
C TYR A 34 4.76 4.91 15.56
N ASP A 35 5.22 5.43 16.69
CA ASP A 35 4.71 5.04 18.01
C ASP A 35 3.23 5.39 18.21
N ALA A 36 2.76 6.50 17.61
CA ALA A 36 1.36 6.86 17.62
C ALA A 36 0.52 5.91 16.76
N ALA A 37 1.00 5.57 15.56
CA ALA A 37 0.35 4.61 14.68
C ALA A 37 0.28 3.21 15.31
N LYS A 38 1.38 2.72 15.90
CA LYS A 38 1.47 1.41 16.55
C LYS A 38 0.53 1.25 17.75
N LYS A 39 0.19 2.33 18.46
CA LYS A 39 -0.80 2.29 19.53
C LYS A 39 -2.21 1.98 19.02
N LYS A 40 -2.49 2.26 17.75
CA LYS A 40 -3.77 1.97 17.09
C LYS A 40 -3.72 0.68 16.28
N ILE A 41 -2.56 0.33 15.74
CA ILE A 41 -2.35 -0.81 14.85
C ILE A 41 -1.33 -1.75 15.51
N ALA A 42 -1.83 -2.78 16.20
CA ALA A 42 -1.02 -3.62 17.08
C ALA A 42 0.16 -4.31 16.36
N ASP A 43 -0.07 -4.78 15.14
CA ASP A 43 0.90 -5.53 14.35
C ASP A 43 1.66 -4.67 13.33
N LEU A 44 1.64 -3.35 13.49
CA LEU A 44 2.45 -2.46 12.65
C LEU A 44 3.94 -2.69 12.93
N PHE A 45 4.68 -3.04 11.89
CA PHE A 45 6.13 -3.18 11.93
C PHE A 45 6.81 -2.36 10.82
N PRO A 46 8.04 -1.88 11.08
CA PRO A 46 8.79 -1.05 10.14
C PRO A 46 9.61 -1.89 9.15
N ALA A 47 9.75 -1.38 7.92
CA ALA A 47 10.80 -1.76 6.99
C ALA A 47 12.19 -1.30 7.49
N GLU A 48 13.26 -1.78 6.86
CA GLU A 48 14.64 -1.49 7.28
C GLU A 48 15.00 0.01 7.22
N ASP A 49 14.50 0.71 6.20
CA ASP A 49 14.75 2.12 5.90
C ASP A 49 13.69 3.08 6.49
N ALA A 50 12.79 2.58 7.33
CA ALA A 50 11.67 3.34 7.86
C ALA A 50 12.09 4.47 8.83
N VAL A 51 11.63 5.69 8.58
CA VAL A 51 11.84 6.85 9.47
C VAL A 51 10.76 6.88 10.55
N LYS A 52 11.13 6.54 11.79
CA LYS A 52 10.18 6.32 12.90
C LYS A 52 9.78 7.59 13.66
N ASP A 53 10.64 8.61 13.65
CA ASP A 53 10.47 9.83 14.46
C ASP A 53 9.61 10.91 13.77
N GLY A 54 9.43 10.80 12.45
CA GLY A 54 8.62 11.72 11.65
C GLY A 54 7.18 11.24 11.45
N PRO A 55 6.31 12.06 10.83
CA PRO A 55 4.92 11.68 10.59
C PRO A 55 4.79 10.45 9.70
N VAL A 56 3.72 9.69 9.95
CA VAL A 56 3.42 8.45 9.24
C VAL A 56 2.00 8.52 8.70
N LEU A 57 1.84 8.43 7.39
CA LEU A 57 0.54 8.17 6.78
C LEU A 57 0.30 6.67 6.82
N VAL A 58 -0.84 6.23 7.32
CA VAL A 58 -1.25 4.82 7.28
C VAL A 58 -2.54 4.69 6.49
N CYS A 59 -2.55 3.73 5.57
CA CYS A 59 -3.70 3.39 4.74
C CYS A 59 -4.12 1.94 4.98
N GLU A 60 -5.43 1.73 5.11
CA GLU A 60 -6.04 0.40 5.12
C GLU A 60 -6.58 0.09 3.72
N VAL A 61 -6.05 -0.95 3.10
CA VAL A 61 -6.41 -1.39 1.76
C VAL A 61 -7.14 -2.72 1.86
N PHE A 62 -8.42 -2.71 1.50
CA PHE A 62 -9.21 -3.92 1.40
C PHE A 62 -8.97 -4.58 0.05
N LEU A 63 -8.76 -5.89 0.09
CA LEU A 63 -8.64 -6.75 -1.07
C LEU A 63 -9.73 -7.82 -1.04
N ASP A 64 -10.39 -8.02 -2.17
CA ASP A 64 -11.30 -9.13 -2.41
C ASP A 64 -10.81 -9.99 -3.58
N ASN A 65 -10.73 -11.30 -3.36
CA ASN A 65 -10.35 -12.26 -4.38
C ASN A 65 -11.57 -12.77 -5.14
N SER A 66 -11.90 -12.10 -6.23
CA SER A 66 -12.96 -12.46 -7.16
C SER A 66 -12.48 -13.39 -8.30
N GLY A 67 -11.54 -14.30 -8.00
CA GLY A 67 -11.04 -15.33 -8.92
C GLY A 67 -9.60 -15.13 -9.40
N ALA A 68 -8.79 -14.41 -8.62
CA ALA A 68 -7.36 -14.29 -8.83
C ALA A 68 -6.56 -15.49 -8.30
N VAL A 69 -5.47 -15.81 -9.01
CA VAL A 69 -4.52 -16.88 -8.69
C VAL A 69 -3.10 -16.33 -8.85
N SER A 70 -2.29 -16.42 -7.79
CA SER A 70 -0.88 -16.00 -7.84
C SER A 70 -0.09 -16.76 -8.92
N GLN A 71 0.85 -16.07 -9.56
CA GLN A 71 1.83 -16.67 -10.48
C GLN A 71 3.13 -17.10 -9.77
N GLU A 72 3.29 -16.78 -8.49
CA GLU A 72 4.45 -17.18 -7.69
C GLU A 72 4.42 -18.67 -7.35
N GLN A 73 5.60 -19.29 -7.24
CA GLN A 73 5.71 -20.73 -6.91
C GLN A 73 5.17 -21.06 -5.52
N SER A 74 5.24 -20.11 -4.58
CA SER A 74 4.69 -20.24 -3.23
C SER A 74 3.16 -20.22 -3.21
N GLY A 75 2.51 -19.71 -4.28
CA GLY A 75 1.08 -19.43 -4.30
C GLY A 75 0.68 -18.15 -3.54
N ALA A 76 1.63 -17.47 -2.89
CA ALA A 76 1.38 -16.19 -2.23
C ALA A 76 1.27 -15.06 -3.25
N PHE A 77 0.40 -14.09 -3.01
CA PHE A 77 0.35 -12.85 -3.74
C PHE A 77 1.47 -11.93 -3.25
N LYS A 78 2.07 -11.19 -4.18
CA LYS A 78 3.02 -10.13 -3.88
C LYS A 78 2.39 -8.79 -4.27
N ALA A 79 2.42 -7.85 -3.34
CA ALA A 79 1.96 -6.50 -3.55
C ALA A 79 3.05 -5.51 -3.18
N ASP A 80 3.24 -4.54 -4.06
CA ASP A 80 4.05 -3.37 -3.81
C ASP A 80 3.14 -2.15 -3.67
N PHE A 81 3.42 -1.31 -2.68
CA PHE A 81 2.63 -0.13 -2.38
C PHE A 81 3.50 1.12 -2.40
N MET A 82 3.03 2.15 -3.08
CA MET A 82 3.70 3.44 -3.11
C MET A 82 2.68 4.56 -3.01
N PHE A 83 2.98 5.58 -2.20
CA PHE A 83 2.18 6.79 -2.17
C PHE A 83 2.76 7.80 -3.15
N LEU A 84 1.90 8.31 -4.03
CA LEU A 84 2.29 9.26 -5.08
C LEU A 84 1.65 10.63 -4.84
N GLY A 85 2.43 11.49 -4.20
CA GLY A 85 2.29 12.94 -4.27
C GLY A 85 3.36 13.55 -5.20
N PRO A 86 3.73 14.84 -5.05
CA PRO A 86 4.87 15.41 -5.77
C PRO A 86 6.20 14.76 -5.39
N ASP A 87 6.28 14.22 -4.18
CA ASP A 87 7.38 13.42 -3.68
C ASP A 87 6.89 11.97 -3.69
N ARG A 88 7.58 11.09 -4.41
CA ARG A 88 7.32 9.65 -4.33
C ARG A 88 7.68 9.16 -2.94
N ILE A 89 6.74 8.54 -2.24
CA ILE A 89 6.98 8.03 -0.90
C ILE A 89 6.84 6.50 -0.89
N PRO A 90 7.94 5.76 -0.69
CA PRO A 90 7.89 4.31 -0.60
C PRO A 90 7.12 3.88 0.65
N VAL A 91 6.53 2.69 0.60
CA VAL A 91 6.00 2.06 1.79
C VAL A 91 7.14 1.74 2.76
N THR A 92 6.97 2.09 4.03
CA THR A 92 7.98 1.88 5.08
C THR A 92 7.41 1.15 6.30
N PHE A 93 6.11 0.87 6.34
CA PHE A 93 5.46 0.16 7.45
C PHE A 93 4.36 -0.76 6.93
N PHE A 94 4.12 -1.88 7.62
CA PHE A 94 3.14 -2.88 7.21
C PHE A 94 2.42 -3.49 8.42
N ALA A 95 1.16 -3.91 8.23
CA ALA A 95 0.44 -4.85 9.09
C ALA A 95 -0.61 -5.64 8.28
N LEU A 96 -0.98 -6.84 8.75
CA LEU A 96 -2.11 -7.61 8.23
C LEU A 96 -3.15 -7.77 9.34
N SER A 97 -4.43 -7.52 9.04
CA SER A 97 -5.48 -7.47 10.06
C SER A 97 -5.88 -8.84 10.62
N GLU A 98 -5.86 -9.91 9.82
CA GLU A 98 -6.20 -11.27 10.29
C GLU A 98 -5.52 -12.39 9.46
N LYS A 99 -5.01 -13.42 10.16
CA LYS A 99 -4.64 -14.78 9.67
C LYS A 99 -3.80 -14.94 8.39
N GLY A 100 -3.34 -13.87 7.77
CA GLY A 100 -2.37 -13.91 6.69
C GLY A 100 -0.96 -14.05 7.27
N ASN A 101 -0.20 -15.00 6.75
CA ASN A 101 1.24 -15.05 7.01
C ASN A 101 1.91 -13.89 6.28
N ALA A 102 2.04 -12.71 6.91
CA ALA A 102 2.95 -11.68 6.44
C ALA A 102 4.38 -12.13 6.73
N THR A 103 5.03 -12.73 5.75
CA THR A 103 6.48 -12.85 5.75
C THR A 103 7.06 -11.61 5.07
N SER A 104 7.16 -10.50 5.78
CA SER A 104 8.00 -9.40 5.31
C SER A 104 9.45 -9.84 5.41
N ARG A 105 10.06 -10.23 4.29
CA ARG A 105 11.51 -10.23 4.12
C ARG A 105 11.82 -10.44 2.65
N SER A 106 11.70 -9.39 1.89
CA SER A 106 12.60 -9.26 0.76
C SER A 106 13.28 -7.91 0.85
N ASP A 107 14.50 -7.86 0.35
CA ASP A 107 15.36 -6.68 0.29
C ASP A 107 14.76 -5.57 -0.65
N ASP A 108 13.51 -5.75 -1.08
CA ASP A 108 12.77 -5.00 -2.09
C ASP A 108 11.35 -4.66 -1.58
N ALA A 109 11.20 -3.84 -0.52
CA ALA A 109 9.99 -3.16 0.00
C ALA A 109 8.57 -3.69 -0.40
N SER A 110 8.34 -5.00 -0.40
CA SER A 110 7.14 -5.63 -0.94
C SER A 110 6.55 -6.61 0.05
N MET A 111 5.23 -6.77 0.00
CA MET A 111 4.49 -7.58 0.94
C MET A 111 3.98 -8.85 0.27
N GLU A 112 4.23 -9.99 0.92
CA GLU A 112 3.66 -11.27 0.54
C GLU A 112 2.46 -11.61 1.44
N PHE A 113 1.38 -12.10 0.84
CA PHE A 113 0.17 -12.50 1.55
C PHE A 113 -0.54 -13.66 0.84
N GLU A 114 -1.24 -14.48 1.62
CA GLU A 114 -2.13 -15.52 1.09
C GLU A 114 -3.56 -15.00 1.08
N LEU A 115 -4.28 -15.19 -0.04
CA LEU A 115 -5.68 -14.82 -0.16
C LEU A 115 -6.45 -15.92 -0.92
N PRO A 116 -7.29 -16.72 -0.23
CA PRO A 116 -8.00 -17.82 -0.88
C PRO A 116 -8.99 -17.32 -1.94
N ASP A 117 -9.37 -18.20 -2.86
CA ASP A 117 -10.45 -17.91 -3.83
C ASP A 117 -11.73 -17.49 -3.08
N LYS A 118 -12.33 -16.38 -3.49
CA LYS A 118 -13.50 -15.74 -2.85
C LYS A 118 -13.27 -15.31 -1.40
N GLY A 119 -12.01 -15.20 -1.00
CA GLY A 119 -11.60 -14.63 0.27
C GLY A 119 -11.37 -13.12 0.16
N SER A 120 -11.48 -12.45 1.30
CA SER A 120 -11.15 -11.02 1.43
C SER A 120 -10.21 -10.79 2.59
N THR A 121 -9.42 -9.73 2.54
CA THR A 121 -8.53 -9.31 3.62
C THR A 121 -8.34 -7.79 3.63
N THR A 122 -7.88 -7.25 4.75
CA THR A 122 -7.45 -5.86 4.85
C THR A 122 -5.96 -5.81 5.17
N ILE A 123 -5.23 -5.07 4.35
CA ILE A 123 -3.81 -4.82 4.48
C ILE A 123 -3.62 -3.41 5.00
N THR A 124 -2.78 -3.24 6.01
CA THR A 124 -2.35 -1.92 6.45
C THR A 124 -0.97 -1.62 5.89
N VAL A 125 -0.84 -0.51 5.18
CA VAL A 125 0.44 0.00 4.68
C VAL A 125 0.70 1.40 5.22
N GLY A 126 1.95 1.70 5.57
CA GLY A 126 2.34 3.00 6.10
C GLY A 126 3.54 3.60 5.39
N PHE A 127 3.55 4.93 5.33
CA PHE A 127 4.52 5.73 4.60
C PHE A 127 5.14 6.77 5.53
N SER A 128 6.46 6.88 5.53
CA SER A 128 7.18 7.96 6.23
C SER A 128 7.04 9.26 5.44
N VAL A 129 6.26 10.22 5.93
CA VAL A 129 5.93 11.44 5.17
C VAL A 129 6.58 12.70 5.77
N PRO A 130 6.78 13.77 4.98
CA PRO A 130 7.36 15.01 5.49
C PRO A 130 6.54 15.67 6.61
N GLN A 131 7.24 16.38 7.50
CA GLN A 131 6.61 17.14 8.61
C GLN A 131 5.52 18.13 8.15
N THR A 132 5.69 18.67 6.93
CA THR A 132 4.79 19.64 6.28
C THR A 132 3.37 19.10 6.04
N TRP A 133 3.17 17.79 6.11
CA TRP A 133 1.84 17.18 5.98
C TRP A 133 1.06 17.29 7.28
N LEU A 134 1.75 17.10 8.41
CA LEU A 134 1.14 17.17 9.73
C LEU A 134 0.78 18.61 10.11
N ASP A 135 1.65 19.57 9.80
CA ASP A 135 1.41 20.99 10.11
C ASP A 135 0.39 21.67 9.16
N GLY A 136 0.04 21.01 8.06
CA GLY A 136 -0.95 21.51 7.09
C GLY A 136 -0.45 22.62 6.19
N SER A 137 0.87 22.82 6.09
CA SER A 137 1.50 23.71 5.11
C SER A 137 1.38 23.20 3.67
N VAL A 138 0.92 21.96 3.50
CA VAL A 138 0.74 21.29 2.21
C VAL A 138 -0.69 20.76 2.09
N ASP A 139 -1.30 20.98 0.91
CA ASP A 139 -2.55 20.32 0.54
C ASP A 139 -2.28 18.86 0.16
N ILE A 140 -2.82 17.95 0.97
CA ILE A 140 -2.63 16.50 0.87
C ILE A 140 -3.74 15.87 0.03
N ASN A 141 -4.93 16.48 -0.04
CA ASN A 141 -6.12 15.90 -0.68
C ASN A 141 -6.11 16.01 -2.22
N ASN A 142 -5.01 16.48 -2.80
CA ASN A 142 -4.73 16.43 -4.22
C ASN A 142 -3.58 15.45 -4.53
N ARG A 143 -3.26 14.55 -3.58
CA ARG A 143 -2.09 13.65 -3.60
C ARG A 143 -2.50 12.20 -3.38
N ASP A 144 -3.73 11.86 -3.72
CA ASP A 144 -4.49 10.76 -3.11
C ASP A 144 -4.15 9.36 -3.63
N TYR A 145 -3.04 9.21 -4.34
CA TYR A 145 -2.77 8.02 -5.13
C TYR A 145 -1.92 7.01 -4.37
N ILE A 146 -2.49 5.83 -4.14
CA ILE A 146 -1.72 4.64 -3.80
C ILE A 146 -1.58 3.79 -5.05
N ALA A 147 -0.33 3.58 -5.46
CA ALA A 147 0.03 2.66 -6.50
C ALA A 147 0.17 1.24 -5.91
N PHE A 148 -0.53 0.27 -6.51
CA PHE A 148 -0.47 -1.16 -6.19
C PHE A 148 0.11 -1.93 -7.39
N GLY A 149 1.31 -2.51 -7.23
CA GLY A 149 2.08 -3.09 -8.34
C GLY A 149 2.34 -4.60 -8.24
N GLY A 150 2.46 -5.26 -9.41
CA GLY A 150 2.78 -6.68 -9.58
C GLY A 150 4.28 -7.00 -9.63
N THR A 151 4.63 -8.28 -9.77
CA THR A 151 5.94 -8.86 -9.38
C THR A 151 7.13 -8.53 -10.28
N LYS A 152 6.96 -7.84 -11.42
CA LYS A 152 8.00 -7.78 -12.48
C LYS A 152 8.82 -6.50 -12.54
N GLU A 153 8.29 -5.37 -12.09
CA GLU A 153 9.02 -4.10 -12.08
C GLU A 153 8.95 -3.48 -10.68
N GLN A 154 10.10 -3.39 -10.02
CA GLN A 154 10.23 -2.68 -8.75
C GLN A 154 10.15 -1.18 -9.06
N TYR A 155 9.30 -0.41 -8.37
CA TYR A 155 9.25 1.05 -8.54
C TYR A 155 10.61 1.72 -8.25
N HIS A 156 11.49 1.05 -7.48
CA HIS A 156 12.88 1.44 -7.26
C HIS A 156 13.71 1.56 -8.54
N MET A 157 13.24 0.98 -9.66
CA MET A 157 13.89 1.09 -10.97
C MET A 157 13.44 2.34 -11.76
N SER A 158 12.39 3.05 -11.33
CA SER A 158 11.93 4.29 -11.96
C SER A 158 12.61 5.51 -11.33
N TYR A 159 13.10 6.47 -12.14
CA TYR A 159 13.77 7.67 -11.62
C TYR A 159 12.82 8.50 -10.73
N ALA A 160 13.32 9.16 -9.68
CA ALA A 160 12.51 10.07 -8.87
C ALA A 160 11.83 11.16 -9.73
N GLY A 161 10.51 11.36 -9.59
CA GLY A 161 9.69 12.29 -10.40
C GLY A 161 8.79 11.65 -11.49
N GLU A 162 9.25 10.67 -12.27
CA GLU A 162 8.47 9.78 -13.18
C GLU A 162 7.37 8.86 -12.58
N VAL A 163 6.09 9.21 -12.68
CA VAL A 163 5.00 8.26 -12.40
C VAL A 163 5.22 6.98 -13.25
N PRO A 164 5.32 5.76 -12.66
CA PRO A 164 5.54 4.58 -13.48
C PRO A 164 4.35 4.35 -14.41
N ASP A 165 4.59 4.32 -15.72
CA ASP A 165 3.52 4.44 -16.73
C ASP A 165 2.72 3.13 -16.97
N ASN A 166 3.24 1.95 -16.62
CA ASN A 166 2.71 0.71 -17.22
C ASN A 166 2.21 -0.37 -16.23
N ASP A 167 2.65 -0.38 -14.97
CA ASP A 167 2.53 -1.60 -14.13
C ASP A 167 1.86 -1.40 -12.77
N PHE A 168 1.26 -0.22 -12.54
CA PHE A 168 0.65 0.13 -11.26
C PHE A 168 -0.83 0.45 -11.37
N ILE A 169 -1.56 0.02 -10.35
CA ILE A 169 -2.97 0.26 -10.14
C ILE A 169 -3.13 1.45 -9.20
N TRP A 170 -3.96 2.42 -9.60
CA TRP A 170 -4.14 3.69 -8.90
C TRP A 170 -5.38 3.67 -8.01
N LEU A 171 -5.19 3.67 -6.70
CA LEU A 171 -6.26 3.82 -5.72
C LEU A 171 -6.31 5.27 -5.23
N THR A 172 -7.51 5.85 -5.15
CA THR A 172 -7.72 7.22 -4.63
C THR A 172 -8.34 7.19 -3.24
N THR A 173 -7.87 8.05 -2.33
CA THR A 173 -8.41 8.19 -0.97
C THR A 173 -8.30 9.61 -0.46
N GLU A 174 -9.28 10.06 0.32
CA GLU A 174 -9.14 11.29 1.10
C GLU A 174 -8.31 11.01 2.36
N VAL A 175 -7.33 11.87 2.67
CA VAL A 175 -6.48 11.73 3.86
C VAL A 175 -7.10 12.46 5.04
N PHE A 176 -7.43 11.72 6.10
CA PHE A 176 -7.95 12.29 7.34
C PHE A 176 -6.81 12.62 8.30
N LYS A 177 -6.79 13.86 8.79
CA LYS A 177 -5.87 14.29 9.86
C LYS A 177 -6.50 13.97 11.21
N GLU A 178 -5.70 13.44 12.13
CA GLU A 178 -6.13 13.29 13.53
C GLU A 178 -6.38 14.70 14.11
N THR A 179 -7.66 15.09 14.24
CA THR A 179 -8.03 16.32 14.94
C THR A 179 -7.82 16.12 16.44
N LYS A 180 -7.03 17.03 17.03
CA LYS A 180 -6.72 17.09 18.47
C LYS A 180 -7.95 17.00 19.37
#